data_AF-A0A2P5K5M4-F1
#
_entry.id   AF-A0A2P5K5M4-F1
#
_cell.length_a   1.000
_cell.length_b   1.000
_cell.length_c   1.000
_cell.angle_alpha   90.00
_cell.angle_beta   90.00
_cell.angle_gamma   90.00
#
_symmetry.space_group_name_H-M   'P 1'
#
loop_
_entity.id
_entity.type
_entity.pdbx_description
1 polymer ?
#
loop_
_entity_poly.entity_id
_entity_poly.type
_entity_poly.pdbx_seq_one_letter_code
_entity_poly.pdbx_strand_id
1 'polypeptide(L)'
;MPLLEMKTGTITRKGQISIPKRIRDIEDFKEGEKIAILAYDDRIELRSMKQIDERMHTAFASEKVLAKDWNTKEEDEAWKNL
;
A
#
# COMPACT_ATOMS: atom_id res chain seq x y z
N MET A 1 12.75 -11.71 -2.91
CA MET A 1 13.47 -10.47 -2.56
C MET A 1 14.53 -10.81 -1.53
N PRO A 2 15.76 -10.28 -1.64
CA PRO A 2 16.82 -10.53 -0.65
C PRO A 2 16.53 -9.81 0.67
N LEU A 3 16.91 -10.42 1.80
CA LEU A 3 16.93 -9.74 3.11
C LEU A 3 18.11 -8.76 3.14
N LEU A 4 17.82 -7.46 3.26
CA LEU A 4 18.86 -6.43 3.30
C LEU A 4 19.46 -6.24 4.70
N GLU A 5 18.60 -6.25 5.74
CA GLU A 5 19.03 -6.06 7.13
C GLU A 5 17.99 -6.64 8.10
N MET A 6 18.46 -7.18 9.23
CA MET A 6 17.61 -7.59 10.34
C MET A 6 18.00 -6.83 11.61
N LYS A 7 17.02 -6.20 12.26
CA LYS A 7 17.15 -5.55 13.57
C LYS A 7 15.97 -5.94 14.44
N THR A 8 16.20 -6.01 15.75
CA THR A 8 15.13 -6.16 16.73
C THR A 8 14.76 -4.80 17.32
N GLY A 9 13.52 -4.68 17.76
CA GLY A 9 13.00 -3.48 18.42
C GLY A 9 11.94 -3.86 19.42
N THR A 10 11.75 -3.01 20.43
CA THR A 10 10.74 -3.22 21.46
C THR A 10 9.48 -2.44 21.12
N ILE A 11 8.33 -3.09 21.18
CA ILE A 11 7.03 -2.43 21.03
C ILE A 11 6.76 -1.62 22.30
N THR A 12 6.50 -0.33 22.13
CA THR A 12 6.15 0.53 23.28
C THR A 12 4.75 0.21 23.80
N ARG A 13 4.39 0.74 24.97
CA ARG A 13 3.04 0.60 25.53
C ARG A 13 1.92 1.07 24.58
N LYS A 14 2.22 1.98 23.65
CA LYS A 14 1.28 2.49 22.64
C LYS A 14 1.25 1.67 21.35
N GLY A 15 1.96 0.54 21.29
CA GLY A 15 2.06 -0.28 20.07
C GLY A 15 3.02 0.26 19.00
N GLN A 16 3.86 1.24 19.34
CA GLN A 16 4.77 1.86 18.37
C GLN A 16 6.11 1.11 18.31
N ILE A 17 6.70 1.04 17.12
CA ILE A 17 8.07 0.60 16.90
C ILE A 17 8.87 1.71 16.21
N SER A 18 10.14 1.84 16.57
CA SER A 18 11.06 2.75 15.87
C SER A 18 11.67 2.04 14.66
N ILE A 19 11.55 2.64 13.49
CA ILE A 19 12.22 2.15 12.28
C ILE A 19 13.70 2.60 12.33
N PRO A 20 14.67 1.67 12.36
CA PRO A 20 16.09 2.01 12.40
C PRO A 20 16.50 2.91 11.23
N LYS A 21 17.40 3.87 11.47
CA LYS A 21 17.81 4.89 10.49
C LYS A 21 18.19 4.29 9.14
N ARG A 22 19.03 3.25 9.13
CA ARG A 22 19.49 2.60 7.89
C ARG A 22 18.34 1.97 7.08
N ILE A 23 17.35 1.37 7.75
CA ILE A 23 16.16 0.84 7.08
C ILE A 23 15.30 1.98 6.51
N ARG A 24 15.17 3.10 7.24
CA ARG A 24 14.51 4.30 6.69
C ARG A 24 15.22 4.84 5.45
N ASP A 25 16.54 4.86 5.45
CA ASP A 25 17.34 5.36 4.34
C ASP A 25 17.23 4.43 3.10
N ILE A 26 17.15 3.10 3.31
CA ILE A 26 16.96 2.12 2.23
C ILE A 26 15.58 2.28 1.56
N GLU A 27 14.53 2.48 2.35
CA GLU A 27 13.15 2.60 1.85
C GLU A 27 12.72 4.06 1.56
N ASP A 28 13.64 5.04 1.70
CA ASP A 28 13.38 6.49 1.60
C ASP A 28 12.19 6.99 2.45
N PHE A 29 12.02 6.44 3.67
CA PHE A 29 10.98 6.90 4.59
C PHE A 29 11.31 8.26 5.21
N LYS A 30 10.47 9.26 4.93
CA LYS A 30 10.64 10.63 5.43
C LYS A 30 9.76 10.91 6.65
N GLU A 31 10.22 11.84 7.49
CA GLU A 31 9.43 12.30 8.62
C GLU A 31 8.13 12.94 8.14
N GLY A 32 7.01 12.60 8.78
CA GLY A 32 5.67 13.07 8.41
C GLY A 32 5.05 12.39 7.19
N GLU A 33 5.76 11.48 6.52
CA GLU A 33 5.21 10.72 5.39
C GLU A 33 4.15 9.71 5.85
N LYS A 34 3.07 9.58 5.07
CA LYS A 34 2.12 8.49 5.26
C LYS A 34 2.72 7.19 4.73
N ILE A 35 2.58 6.12 5.50
CA ILE A 35 2.99 4.77 5.12
C ILE A 35 1.79 3.84 5.16
N ALA A 36 1.76 2.86 4.27
CA ALA A 36 0.80 1.78 4.35
C ALA A 36 1.30 0.70 5.30
N ILE A 37 0.40 0.22 6.15
CA ILE A 37 0.62 -0.90 7.07
C ILE A 37 -0.27 -2.05 6.60
N LEU A 38 0.34 -3.12 6.10
CA LEU A 38 -0.36 -4.30 5.62
C LEU A 38 -0.16 -5.42 6.63
N ALA A 39 -1.26 -6.01 7.11
CA ALA A 39 -1.24 -7.18 7.98
C ALA A 39 -1.59 -8.42 7.15
N TYR A 40 -0.74 -9.43 7.26
CA TYR A 40 -0.97 -10.79 6.75
C TYR A 40 -1.01 -11.74 7.95
N ASP A 41 -1.43 -12.99 7.71
CA ASP A 41 -1.56 -13.99 8.76
C ASP A 41 -0.25 -14.26 9.52
N ASP A 42 0.90 -14.07 8.87
CA ASP A 42 2.23 -14.40 9.39
C ASP A 42 3.15 -13.19 9.61
N ARG A 43 2.80 -12.00 9.10
CA ARG A 43 3.69 -10.82 9.13
C ARG A 43 2.97 -9.49 8.93
N ILE A 44 3.69 -8.42 9.25
CA ILE A 44 3.33 -7.05 8.89
C ILE A 44 4.33 -6.53 7.86
N GLU A 45 3.83 -5.88 6.82
CA GLU A 45 4.66 -5.14 5.86
C GLU A 45 4.39 -3.64 5.94
N LEU A 46 5.45 -2.85 5.90
CA LEU A 46 5.37 -1.40 5.78
C LEU A 46 5.78 -1.01 4.36
N ARG A 47 4.99 -0.18 3.69
CA ARG A 47 5.29 0.29 2.33
C ARG A 47 5.13 1.80 2.21
N SER A 48 6.01 2.45 1.46
CA SER A 48 5.83 3.87 1.09
C SER A 48 4.64 3.99 0.16
N MET A 49 3.87 5.07 0.30
CA MET A 49 2.76 5.36 -0.60
C MET A 49 3.25 5.54 -2.05
N LYS A 50 4.47 6.03 -2.27
CA LYS A 50 5.06 6.14 -3.63
C LYS A 50 5.13 4.78 -4.33
N GLN A 51 5.60 3.75 -3.62
CA GLN A 51 5.70 2.39 -4.16
C GLN A 51 4.31 1.81 -4.48
N ILE A 52 3.29 2.18 -3.70
CA ILE A 52 1.91 1.78 -3.94
C ILE A 52 1.38 2.50 -5.17
N ASP A 53 1.56 3.81 -5.25
CA ASP A 53 1.12 4.64 -6.37
C ASP A 53 1.76 4.16 -7.69
N GLU A 54 3.06 3.87 -7.70
CA GLU A 54 3.75 3.33 -8.89
C GLU A 54 3.19 1.97 -9.32
N ARG A 55 2.97 1.06 -8.38
CA ARG A 55 2.44 -0.29 -8.69
C ARG A 55 0.97 -0.27 -9.09
N MET A 56 0.20 0.67 -8.54
CA MET A 56 -1.23 0.81 -8.80
C MET A 56 -1.52 1.79 -9.94
N HIS A 57 -0.50 2.43 -10.51
CA HIS A 57 -0.68 3.47 -11.53
C HIS A 57 -1.52 2.99 -12.71
N THR A 58 -1.24 1.78 -13.22
CA THR A 58 -2.01 1.19 -14.32
C THR A 58 -3.45 0.90 -13.90
N ALA A 59 -3.68 0.39 -12.68
CA ALA A 59 -5.02 0.13 -12.17
C ALA A 59 -5.82 1.44 -12.07
N PHE A 60 -5.27 2.48 -11.44
CA PHE A 60 -5.90 3.79 -11.31
C PHE A 60 -6.15 4.47 -12.66
N ALA A 61 -5.22 4.33 -13.62
CA ALA A 61 -5.41 4.86 -14.96
C ALA A 61 -6.53 4.11 -15.70
N SER A 62 -6.55 2.78 -15.62
CA SER A 62 -7.58 1.95 -16.25
C SER A 62 -8.96 2.21 -15.68
N GLU A 63 -9.09 2.34 -14.35
CA GLU A 63 -10.35 2.66 -13.67
C GLU A 63 -10.97 3.94 -14.21
N LYS A 64 -10.18 5.03 -14.31
CA LYS A 64 -10.67 6.31 -14.84
C LYS A 64 -11.14 6.25 -16.28
N VAL A 65 -10.50 5.42 -17.10
CA VAL A 65 -10.86 5.26 -18.51
C VAL A 65 -12.13 4.41 -18.63
N LEU A 66 -12.12 3.23 -18.01
CA LEU A 66 -13.20 2.25 -18.09
C LEU A 66 -14.48 2.69 -17.38
N ALA A 67 -14.37 3.53 -16.35
CA ALA A 67 -15.54 4.08 -15.65
C ALA A 67 -16.51 4.83 -16.59
N LYS A 68 -16.03 5.37 -17.72
CA LYS A 68 -16.90 6.04 -18.70
C LYS A 68 -17.86 5.07 -19.38
N ASP A 69 -17.42 3.85 -19.58
CA ASP A 69 -18.18 2.80 -20.26
C ASP A 69 -18.96 1.97 -19.24
N TRP A 70 -18.41 1.76 -18.04
CA TRP A 70 -19.01 0.92 -17.00
C TRP A 70 -19.99 1.63 -16.07
N ASN A 71 -19.78 2.90 -15.72
CA ASN A 71 -20.71 3.63 -14.83
C ASN A 71 -21.88 4.22 -15.63
N THR A 72 -22.56 3.38 -16.38
CA THR A 72 -23.77 3.73 -17.12
C THR A 72 -24.95 2.93 -16.60
N LYS A 73 -26.14 3.52 -16.65
CA LYS A 73 -27.38 2.83 -16.23
C LYS A 73 -27.65 1.58 -17.07
N GLU A 74 -27.15 1.55 -18.30
CA GLU A 74 -27.34 0.44 -19.23
C GLU A 74 -26.49 -0.76 -18.81
N GLU A 75 -25.23 -0.52 -18.41
CA GLU A 75 -24.40 -1.55 -17.78
C GLU A 75 -25.00 -2.01 -16.45
N ASP A 76 -25.38 -1.11 -15.54
CA ASP A 76 -26.00 -1.49 -14.26
C ASP A 76 -27.21 -2.44 -14.44
N GLU A 77 -28.04 -2.18 -15.45
CA GLU A 77 -29.20 -3.01 -15.79
C GLU A 77 -28.79 -4.35 -16.44
N ALA A 78 -27.75 -4.37 -17.27
CA ALA A 78 -27.22 -5.58 -17.89
C ALA A 78 -26.63 -6.55 -16.84
N TRP A 79 -26.01 -6.02 -15.78
CA TRP A 79 -25.40 -6.81 -14.71
C TRP A 79 -26.35 -7.16 -13.55
N LYS A 80 -27.59 -6.66 -13.54
CA LYS A 80 -28.49 -6.73 -12.36
C LYS A 80 -28.83 -8.14 -11.84
N ASN A 81 -28.62 -9.18 -12.65
CA ASN A 81 -29.00 -10.57 -12.35
C ASN A 81 -27.80 -11.55 -12.39
N LEU A 82 -26.57 -11.03 -12.45
CA LEU A 82 -25.33 -11.81 -12.31
C LEU A 82 -24.84 -11.74 -10.85
#